data_AF-A0A962GGB6-F1
#
_entry.id   AF-A0A962GGB6-F1
#
_cell.length_a   1.000
_cell.length_b   1.000
_cell.length_c   1.000
_cell.angle_alpha   90.00
_cell.angle_beta   90.00
_cell.angle_gamma   90.00
#
_symmetry.space_group_name_H-M   'P 1'
#
loop_
_entity.id
_entity.type
_entity.pdbx_description
1 polymer ?
#
loop_
_entity_poly.entity_id
_entity_poly.type
_entity_poly.pdbx_seq_one_letter_code
_entity_poly.pdbx_strand_id
1 'polypeptide(L)' 'MKLFNYNGSSALELKRPVLKLVFAERLVYDRKTGFRTPNLSSPFKALRDISGTKWEMARPRRFELLTS' A
#
# COMPACT_ATOMS: atom_id res chain seq x y z
N MET A 1 -8.11 14.06 2.68
CA MET A 1 -7.95 12.87 3.55
C MET A 1 -6.46 12.78 3.94
N LYS A 2 -6.08 13.19 5.15
CA LYS A 2 -4.69 13.13 5.62
C LYS A 2 -4.50 11.78 6.32
N LEU A 3 -3.91 10.82 5.61
CA LEU A 3 -3.61 9.50 6.15
C LEU A 3 -2.43 9.63 7.12
N PHE A 4 -2.75 9.64 8.41
CA PHE A 4 -1.88 9.27 9.54
C PHE A 4 -0.57 10.07 9.71
N ASN A 5 -0.68 11.27 10.28
CA ASN A 5 0.44 11.93 10.94
C ASN A 5 0.59 11.37 12.37
N TYR A 6 1.55 10.46 12.59
CA TYR A 6 1.91 10.00 13.93
C TYR A 6 3.43 10.11 14.15
N ASN A 7 3.84 11.18 14.82
CA ASN A 7 5.15 11.30 15.46
C ASN A 7 4.96 11.09 16.97
N GLY A 8 5.23 9.87 17.44
CA GLY A 8 5.11 9.46 18.84
C GLY A 8 4.97 7.94 19.00
N SER A 9 5.16 7.39 20.21
CA SER A 9 5.12 5.95 20.50
C SER A 9 3.84 5.24 20.05
N SER A 10 2.71 5.96 20.01
CA SER A 10 1.43 5.50 19.43
C SER A 10 1.54 5.11 17.95
N ALA A 11 2.47 5.71 17.20
CA ALA A 11 2.77 5.34 15.83
C ALA A 11 3.30 3.91 15.73
N LEU A 12 4.11 3.45 16.69
CA LEU A 12 4.69 2.10 16.64
C LEU A 12 3.64 1.03 16.89
N GLU A 13 2.73 1.28 17.84
CA GLU A 13 1.60 0.39 18.13
C GLU A 13 0.64 0.26 16.94
N LEU A 14 0.48 1.31 16.13
CA LEU A 14 -0.29 1.26 14.88
C LEU A 14 0.53 0.70 13.70
N LYS A 15 1.83 0.99 13.62
CA LYS A 15 2.70 0.53 12.51
C LYS A 15 2.98 -0.97 12.57
N ARG A 16 3.19 -1.53 13.75
CA ARG A 16 3.46 -2.98 13.93
C ARG A 16 2.37 -3.89 13.32
N PRO A 17 1.08 -3.73 13.64
CA PRO A 17 0.03 -4.56 13.05
C PRO A 17 -0.10 -4.34 11.55
N VAL A 18 0.08 -3.11 11.05
CA VAL A 18 0.09 -2.83 9.62
C VAL A 18 1.22 -3.57 8.90
N LEU A 19 2.44 -3.56 9.44
CA LEU A 19 3.56 -4.31 8.86
C LEU A 19 3.30 -5.82 8.86
N LYS A 20 2.69 -6.36 9.93
CA LYS A 20 2.28 -7.78 10.00
C LYS A 20 1.18 -8.13 8.99
N LEU A 21 0.28 -7.19 8.69
CA LEU A 21 -0.78 -7.36 7.72
C LEU A 21 -0.24 -7.37 6.27
N VAL A 22 0.74 -6.51 5.99
CA VAL A 22 1.32 -6.33 4.64
C VAL A 22 2.25 -7.48 4.25
N PHE A 23 3.10 -7.96 5.17
CA PHE A 23 4.07 -9.01 4.86
C PHE A 23 3.55 -10.39 5.24
N ALA A 24 3.71 -11.37 4.35
CA ALA A 24 3.36 -12.76 4.60
C ALA A 24 4.27 -13.42 5.64
N GLU A 25 5.46 -12.88 5.83
CA GLU A 25 6.47 -13.36 6.77
C GLU A 25 7.25 -12.21 7.39
N ARG A 26 8.01 -12.49 8.44
CA ARG A 26 8.86 -11.47 9.09
C ARG A 26 9.95 -11.01 8.11
N LEU A 27 10.07 -9.69 7.95
CA LEU A 27 11.14 -9.09 7.15
C LEU A 27 12.50 -9.37 7.81
N VAL A 28 13.32 -10.21 7.16
CA VAL A 28 14.67 -10.51 7.63
C VAL A 28 15.61 -9.40 7.18
N TYR A 29 16.34 -8.83 8.14
CA TYR A 29 17.39 -7.86 7.91
C TYR A 29 18.75 -8.50 8.16
N ASP A 30 19.65 -8.39 7.19
CA ASP A 30 21.06 -8.68 7.39
C ASP A 30 21.88 -7.40 7.15
N ARG A 31 22.84 -7.11 8.01
CA ARG A 31 23.61 -5.85 7.94
C ARG A 31 24.50 -5.78 6.68
N LYS A 32 24.90 -6.93 6.12
CA LYS A 32 25.79 -6.98 4.96
C LYS A 32 25.02 -6.92 3.64
N THR A 33 23.84 -7.55 3.58
CA THR A 33 23.03 -7.72 2.37
C THR A 33 21.77 -6.86 2.35
N GLY A 34 21.44 -6.21 3.46
CA GLY A 34 20.25 -5.37 3.60
C GLY A 34 18.97 -6.19 3.79
N PHE A 35 17.85 -5.61 3.35
CA PHE A 35 16.57 -6.30 3.32
C PHE A 35 16.43 -7.11 2.04
N ARG A 36 16.04 -8.38 2.16
CA ARG A 36 15.63 -9.19 1.01
C ARG A 36 14.31 -8.67 0.43
N THR A 37 14.02 -9.04 -0.82
CA THR A 37 12.72 -8.77 -1.44
C THR A 37 11.60 -9.37 -0.57
N PRO A 38 10.70 -8.53 -0.02
CA PRO A 38 9.66 -9.01 0.89
C PRO A 38 8.60 -9.83 0.17
N ASN A 39 8.16 -10.91 0.82
CA ASN A 39 6.97 -11.64 0.43
C ASN A 39 5.72 -10.91 0.97
N LEU A 40 4.92 -10.32 0.08
CA LEU A 40 3.67 -9.64 0.45
C LEU A 40 2.55 -10.66 0.75
N SER A 41 1.60 -10.29 1.61
CA SER A 41 0.40 -11.10 1.84
C SER A 41 -0.54 -11.08 0.63
N SER A 42 -1.42 -12.08 0.53
CA SER A 42 -2.33 -12.27 -0.62
C SER A 42 -3.11 -11.01 -1.05
N PRO A 43 -3.73 -10.22 -0.15
CA PRO A 43 -4.45 -9.03 -0.58
C PRO A 43 -3.52 -7.98 -1.21
N PHE A 44 -2.31 -7.80 -0.70
CA PHE A 44 -1.34 -6.83 -1.24
C PHE A 44 -0.67 -7.30 -2.53
N LYS A 45 -0.52 -8.61 -2.73
CA LYS A 45 -0.12 -9.17 -4.04
C LYS A 45 -1.17 -8.89 -5.10
N ALA A 46 -2.45 -9.18 -4.81
CA ALA A 46 -3.54 -8.89 -5.74
C ALA A 46 -3.62 -7.39 -6.08
N LEU A 47 -3.47 -6.51 -5.08
CA LEU A 47 -3.43 -5.06 -5.32
C LEU A 47 -2.25 -4.63 -6.20
N ARG A 48 -1.08 -5.25 -6.04
CA ARG A 48 0.06 -5.00 -6.92
C ARG A 48 -0.27 -5.36 -8.37
N ASP A 49 -0.91 -6.50 -8.58
CA ASP A 49 -1.28 -6.96 -9.92
C ASP A 49 -2.34 -6.05 -10.58
N ILE A 50 -3.29 -5.53 -9.78
CA ILE A 50 -4.26 -4.53 -10.22
C ILE A 50 -3.58 -3.19 -10.53
N SER A 51 -2.59 -2.76 -9.74
CA SER A 51 -1.94 -1.45 -9.89
C SER A 51 -1.20 -1.25 -11.21
N GLY A 52 -0.82 -2.35 -11.87
CA GLY A 52 -0.07 -2.36 -13.13
C GLY A 52 -0.93 -2.38 -14.40
N THR A 53 -2.25 -2.32 -14.28
CA THR A 53 -3.13 -2.27 -15.46
C THR A 53 -2.99 -0.95 -16.21
N LYS A 54 -3.25 -0.95 -17.53
CA LYS A 54 -3.33 0.29 -18.31
C LYS A 54 -4.46 1.16 -17.77
N TRP A 55 -4.09 2.27 -17.12
CA TRP A 55 -5.02 3.28 -16.66
C TRP A 55 -5.35 4.21 -17.83
N GLU A 56 -6.60 4.22 -18.27
CA GLU A 56 -7.12 5.21 -19.21
C GLU A 56 -8.03 6.19 -18.46
N MET A 57 -8.04 7.45 -18.90
CA MET A 57 -8.97 8.43 -18.37
C MET A 57 -10.39 8.01 -18.74
N ALA A 58 -11.30 7.99 -17.76
CA ALA A 58 -12.71 7.83 -18.03
C ALA A 58 -13.17 8.93 -19.00
N ARG A 59 -13.97 8.57 -20.01
CA ARG A 59 -14.44 9.53 -21.00
C ARG A 59 -15.24 10.64 -20.28
N PRO A 60 -14.98 11.93 -20.57
CA PRO A 60 -15.65 13.03 -19.86
C PRO A 60 -17.17 13.03 -20.05
N ARG A 61 -17.65 12.65 -21.25
CA ARG A 61 -19.09 12.59 -21.52
C ARG A 61 -19.73 11.42 -20.77
N ARG A 62 -20.70 11.73 -19.90
CA ARG A 62 -21.54 10.81 -19.09
C ARG A 62 -20.96 10.33 -17.75
N PHE A 63 -19.77 10.80 -17.34
CA PHE A 63 -19.24 10.50 -16.00
C PHE A 63 -19.64 11.57 -14.97
N GLU A 64 -19.59 12.84 -15.39
CA GLU A 64 -20.18 13.96 -14.67
C GLU A 64 -21.22 14.60 -15.61
N LEU A 65 -22.44 14.86 -15.10
CA LEU A 65 -23.39 15.70 -15.82
C LEU A 65 -22.74 17.08 -15.94
N LEU A 66 -22.70 17.62 -17.16
CA LEU A 66 -22.36 19.04 -17.34
C LEU A 66 -23.42 19.83 -16.56
N THR A 67 -23.05 20.34 -15.40
CA THR A 67 -23.85 21.34 -14.71
C THR A 67 -23.76 22.59 -15.56
N SER A 68 -24.90 22.97 -16.15
CA SER A 68 -25.08 24.22 -16.88
C SER A 68 -24.78 25.43 -16.01
#